data_AF-A0A3C0IMM0-F1
#
_entry.id   AF-A0A3C0IMM0-F1
#
_cell.length_a   1.000
_cell.length_b   1.000
_cell.length_c   1.000
_cell.angle_alpha   90.00
_cell.angle_beta   90.00
_cell.angle_gamma   90.00
#
_symmetry.space_group_name_H-M   'P 1'
#
loop_
_entity.id
_entity.type
_entity.pdbx_description
1 polymer ?
#
loop_
_entity_poly.entity_id
_entity_poly.type
_entity_poly.pdbx_seq_one_letter_code
_entity_poly.pdbx_strand_id
1 'polypeptide(L)'
;LTVNAQAKHTRPLVVSTWDAGLDANKVALQQLQQGGKAIDAVEAGVMVTEASLNCCVGLGANPDRDGKVTLDASIMDHNGNCGSVAFLERIAHPIAVAR
;
A
#
# COMPACT_ATOMS: atom_id res chain seq x y z
N LEU A 1 44.46 2.23 13.05
CA LEU A 1 43.12 1.73 13.40
C LEU A 1 42.16 2.10 12.28
N THR A 2 42.06 1.24 11.26
CA THR A 2 41.11 1.40 10.16
C THR A 2 39.75 0.89 10.66
N VAL A 3 38.81 1.81 10.90
CA VAL A 3 37.43 1.46 11.20
C VAL A 3 36.76 0.94 9.93
N ASN A 4 36.58 -0.37 9.83
CA ASN A 4 35.70 -0.97 8.83
C ASN A 4 34.27 -0.54 9.14
N ALA A 5 33.75 0.42 8.37
CA ALA A 5 32.34 0.74 8.36
C ALA A 5 31.57 -0.47 7.85
N GLN A 6 30.96 -1.22 8.76
CA GLN A 6 29.99 -2.27 8.43
C GLN A 6 28.93 -1.66 7.51
N ALA A 7 28.85 -2.12 6.27
CA ALA A 7 27.75 -1.78 5.38
C ALA A 7 26.45 -2.18 6.10
N LYS A 8 25.64 -1.18 6.45
CA LYS A 8 24.34 -1.36 7.09
C LYS A 8 23.50 -2.17 6.10
N HIS A 9 23.39 -3.48 6.31
CA HIS A 9 22.42 -4.30 5.58
C HIS A 9 21.02 -3.82 5.98
N THR A 10 20.51 -2.81 5.26
CA THR A 10 19.12 -2.40 5.34
C THR A 10 18.30 -3.54 4.75
N ARG A 11 17.89 -4.45 5.62
CA ARG A 11 16.88 -5.44 5.27
C ARG A 11 15.62 -4.67 4.85
N PRO A 12 14.95 -5.09 3.78
CA PRO A 12 13.67 -4.50 3.43
C PRO A 12 12.71 -4.61 4.62
N LEU A 13 12.12 -3.48 5.00
CA LEU A 13 11.16 -3.36 6.08
C LEU A 13 9.87 -2.79 5.51
N VAL A 14 8.75 -3.45 5.81
CA VAL A 14 7.41 -2.97 5.51
C VAL A 14 6.64 -2.85 6.81
N VAL A 15 5.87 -1.77 6.94
CA VAL A 15 4.98 -1.51 8.08
C VAL A 15 3.64 -1.10 7.51
N SER A 16 2.57 -1.65 8.06
CA SER A 16 1.20 -1.38 7.68
C SER A 16 0.35 -1.19 8.93
N THR A 17 -0.82 -0.58 8.76
CA THR A 17 -1.76 -0.33 9.86
C THR A 17 -2.71 -1.50 10.05
N TRP A 18 -3.10 -1.73 11.31
CA TRP A 18 -4.12 -2.71 11.71
C TRP A 18 -3.77 -4.18 11.44
N ASP A 19 -4.71 -5.06 11.75
CA ASP A 19 -4.65 -6.52 11.56
C ASP A 19 -4.69 -6.91 10.07
N ALA A 20 -5.51 -6.23 9.27
CA ALA A 20 -5.54 -6.38 7.80
C ALA A 20 -4.17 -6.13 7.15
N GLY A 21 -3.32 -5.35 7.82
CA GLY A 21 -1.95 -5.10 7.43
C GLY A 21 -1.05 -6.34 7.41
N LEU A 22 -1.40 -7.42 8.12
CA LEU A 22 -0.60 -8.65 8.15
C LEU A 22 -0.56 -9.34 6.78
N ASP A 23 -1.70 -9.40 6.08
CA ASP A 23 -1.77 -10.03 4.75
C ASP A 23 -1.16 -9.12 3.67
N ALA A 24 -1.36 -7.80 3.78
CA ALA A 24 -0.68 -6.82 2.95
C ALA A 24 0.86 -6.92 3.09
N ASN A 25 1.37 -7.06 4.32
CA ASN A 25 2.80 -7.17 4.59
C ASN A 25 3.41 -8.44 4.00
N LYS A 26 2.69 -9.57 3.97
CA LYS A 26 3.20 -10.80 3.36
C LYS A 26 3.49 -10.59 1.87
N VAL A 27 2.56 -9.99 1.15
CA VAL A 27 2.72 -9.72 -0.30
C VAL A 27 3.78 -8.65 -0.55
N ALA A 28 3.75 -7.55 0.20
CA ALA A 28 4.76 -6.50 0.07
C ALA A 28 6.18 -7.03 0.37
N LEU A 29 6.33 -7.86 1.39
CA LEU A 29 7.63 -8.44 1.74
C LEU A 29 8.13 -9.40 0.66
N GLN A 30 7.25 -10.19 0.03
CA GLN A 30 7.62 -11.04 -1.11
C GLN A 30 8.19 -10.22 -2.27
N GLN A 31 7.58 -9.08 -2.61
CA GLN A 31 8.07 -8.17 -3.65
C GLN A 31 9.45 -7.60 -3.30
N LEU A 32 9.62 -7.16 -2.04
CA LEU A 32 10.90 -6.62 -1.58
C LEU A 32 12.02 -7.68 -1.52
N GLN A 33 11.69 -8.92 -1.14
CA GLN A 33 12.64 -10.04 -1.10
C GLN A 33 13.17 -10.41 -2.49
N GLN A 34 12.37 -10.19 -3.54
CA GLN A 34 12.77 -10.39 -4.93
C GLN A 34 13.63 -9.25 -5.49
N GLY A 35 13.92 -8.22 -4.69
CA GLY A 35 14.64 -7.03 -5.14
C GLY A 35 13.76 -6.04 -5.91
N GLY A 36 12.44 -6.16 -5.78
CA GLY A 36 11.48 -5.21 -6.36
C GLY A 36 11.59 -3.82 -5.73
N LYS A 37 11.00 -2.82 -6.39
CA LYS A 37 11.00 -1.44 -5.87
C LYS A 37 10.02 -1.33 -4.71
N ALA A 38 10.33 -0.44 -3.76
CA ALA A 38 9.46 -0.18 -2.61
C ALA A 38 8.04 0.25 -3.03
N ILE A 39 7.92 1.04 -4.11
CA ILE A 39 6.63 1.52 -4.62
C ILE A 39 5.74 0.37 -5.12
N ASP A 40 6.33 -0.62 -5.80
CA ASP A 40 5.61 -1.79 -6.31
C ASP A 40 5.17 -2.70 -5.15
N ALA A 41 6.00 -2.80 -4.10
CA ALA A 41 5.70 -3.57 -2.92
C ALA A 41 4.51 -3.01 -2.12
N VAL A 42 4.46 -1.69 -1.89
CA VAL A 42 3.36 -1.07 -1.15
C VAL A 42 2.05 -1.10 -1.95
N GLU A 43 2.11 -0.90 -3.26
CA GLU A 43 0.94 -1.02 -4.15
C GLU A 43 0.36 -2.44 -4.10
N ALA A 44 1.19 -3.45 -4.35
CA ALA A 44 0.76 -4.84 -4.32
C ALA A 44 0.22 -5.26 -2.94
N GLY A 45 0.81 -4.76 -1.86
CA GLY A 45 0.34 -5.02 -0.49
C GLY A 45 -1.05 -4.44 -0.23
N VAL A 46 -1.27 -3.16 -0.55
CA VAL A 46 -2.56 -2.49 -0.32
C VAL A 46 -3.68 -3.06 -1.20
N MET A 47 -3.38 -3.46 -2.44
CA MET A 47 -4.34 -4.08 -3.34
C MET A 47 -4.96 -5.38 -2.78
N VAL A 48 -4.24 -6.12 -1.92
CA VAL A 48 -4.79 -7.30 -1.24
C VAL A 48 -5.94 -6.89 -0.31
N THR A 49 -5.73 -5.83 0.47
CA THR A 49 -6.74 -5.32 1.39
C THR A 49 -7.91 -4.69 0.64
N GLU A 50 -7.66 -3.96 -0.44
CA GLU A 50 -8.71 -3.40 -1.30
C GLU A 50 -9.57 -4.46 -2.00
N ALA A 51 -8.98 -5.59 -2.38
CA ALA A 51 -9.70 -6.71 -2.98
C ALA A 51 -10.50 -7.53 -1.96
N SER A 52 -10.14 -7.46 -0.68
CA SER A 52 -10.84 -8.17 0.38
C SER A 52 -12.18 -7.51 0.70
N LEU A 53 -13.23 -8.32 0.95
CA LEU A 53 -14.50 -7.83 1.47
C LEU A 53 -14.31 -7.32 2.90
N ASN A 54 -14.19 -6.01 3.06
CA ASN A 54 -13.93 -5.38 4.34
C ASN A 54 -14.79 -4.11 4.53
N CYS A 55 -15.09 -3.75 5.77
CA CYS A 55 -15.89 -2.58 6.13
C CYS A 55 -15.28 -1.25 5.68
N CYS A 56 -13.97 -1.23 5.47
CA CYS A 56 -13.20 -0.02 5.70
C CYS A 56 -12.24 0.32 4.56
N VAL A 57 -11.96 -0.61 3.65
CA VAL A 57 -11.02 -0.41 2.54
C VAL A 57 -11.52 -1.14 1.30
N GLY A 58 -11.64 -0.44 0.18
CA GLY A 58 -11.94 -1.04 -1.11
C GLY A 58 -13.31 -1.70 -1.20
N LEU A 59 -13.32 -2.99 -1.57
CA LEU A 59 -14.53 -3.74 -1.85
C LEU A 59 -15.35 -4.00 -0.58
N GLY A 60 -16.61 -3.57 -0.58
CA GLY A 60 -17.51 -3.74 0.57
C GLY A 60 -17.34 -2.67 1.64
N ALA A 61 -16.57 -1.61 1.36
CA ALA A 61 -16.44 -0.48 2.26
C ALA A 61 -17.80 0.17 2.55
N ASN A 62 -17.96 0.67 3.77
CA ASN A 62 -19.20 1.29 4.20
C ASN A 62 -19.50 2.54 3.35
N PRO A 63 -20.73 2.67 2.85
CA PRO A 63 -21.10 3.82 2.05
C PRO A 63 -21.23 5.09 2.90
N ASP A 64 -21.21 6.23 2.21
CA ASP A 64 -21.60 7.51 2.77
C ASP A 64 -23.11 7.55 3.12
N ARG A 65 -23.54 8.70 3.64
CA ARG A 65 -24.95 8.94 4.03
C ARG A 65 -25.94 8.74 2.88
N ASP A 66 -25.49 8.90 1.64
CA ASP A 66 -26.29 8.84 0.42
C ASP A 66 -26.22 7.42 -0.22
N GLY A 67 -25.59 6.47 0.47
CA GLY A 67 -25.47 5.07 0.05
C GLY A 67 -24.38 4.85 -1.01
N LYS A 68 -23.44 5.78 -1.17
CA LYS A 68 -22.36 5.71 -2.15
C LYS A 68 -21.05 5.30 -1.50
N VAL A 69 -20.39 4.29 -2.06
CA VAL A 69 -19.04 3.91 -1.63
C VAL A 69 -18.05 4.76 -2.40
N THR A 70 -17.43 5.69 -1.66
CA THR A 70 -16.41 6.60 -2.15
C THR A 70 -15.09 6.26 -1.48
N LEU A 71 -14.03 6.18 -2.27
CA LEU A 71 -12.71 5.73 -1.81
C LEU A 71 -11.66 6.80 -2.06
N ASP A 72 -10.76 6.93 -1.09
CA ASP A 72 -9.64 7.85 -1.12
C ASP A 72 -8.34 7.03 -1.05
N ALA A 73 -7.36 7.38 -1.89
CA ALA A 73 -6.04 6.77 -1.85
C ALA A 73 -4.97 7.78 -2.25
N SER A 74 -3.77 7.60 -1.71
CA SER A 74 -2.60 8.40 -2.11
C SER A 74 -1.35 7.53 -2.07
N ILE A 75 -0.41 7.84 -2.95
CA ILE A 75 0.85 7.11 -3.07
C ILE A 75 2.00 8.09 -3.32
N MET A 76 3.18 7.77 -2.81
CA MET A 76 4.39 8.59 -2.93
C MET A 76 5.62 7.71 -3.09
N ASP A 77 6.52 8.08 -4.00
CA ASP A 77 7.78 7.41 -4.24
C ASP A 77 8.98 8.08 -3.53
N HIS A 78 10.16 7.47 -3.65
CA HIS A 78 11.40 7.95 -3.02
C HIS A 78 11.96 9.27 -3.61
N ASN A 79 11.48 9.68 -4.79
CA ASN A 79 11.93 10.88 -5.49
C ASN A 79 11.03 12.08 -5.20
N GLY A 80 9.99 11.89 -4.37
CA GLY A 80 8.97 12.90 -4.10
C GLY A 80 7.90 12.99 -5.19
N ASN A 81 7.82 12.02 -6.11
CA ASN A 81 6.65 11.92 -6.98
C ASN A 81 5.49 11.39 -6.15
N CYS A 82 4.34 12.03 -6.28
CA CYS A 82 3.13 11.65 -5.56
C CYS A 82 1.90 11.75 -6.45
N GLY A 83 0.89 10.96 -6.11
CA GLY A 83 -0.43 11.05 -6.72
C GLY A 83 -1.50 10.66 -5.71
N SER A 84 -2.72 11.13 -5.96
CA SER A 84 -3.85 10.92 -5.06
C SER A 84 -5.18 10.93 -5.81
N VAL A 85 -6.14 10.22 -5.24
CA VAL A 85 -7.53 10.24 -5.62
C VAL A 85 -8.38 10.45 -4.38
N ALA A 86 -9.48 11.18 -4.54
CA ALA A 86 -10.46 11.40 -3.49
C ALA A 86 -11.86 11.30 -4.07
N PHE A 87 -12.81 10.83 -3.26
CA PHE A 87 -14.21 10.67 -3.63
C PHE A 87 -14.42 9.80 -4.89
N LEU A 88 -13.58 8.77 -5.07
CA LEU A 88 -13.61 7.92 -6.25
C LEU A 88 -14.65 6.80 -6.06
N GLU A 89 -15.55 6.64 -7.02
CA GLU A 89 -16.58 5.62 -7.00
C GLU A 89 -16.29 4.50 -8.02
N ARG A 90 -16.78 3.28 -7.74
CA ARG A 90 -16.84 2.15 -8.68
C ARG A 90 -15.49 1.66 -9.22
N ILE A 91 -14.39 1.98 -8.54
CA ILE A 91 -13.06 1.46 -8.82
C ILE A 91 -12.64 0.56 -7.66
N ALA A 92 -12.28 -0.69 -7.96
CA ALA A 92 -11.88 -1.67 -6.95
C ALA A 92 -10.52 -1.32 -6.31
N HIS A 93 -9.62 -0.70 -7.07
CA HIS A 93 -8.25 -0.40 -6.67
C HIS A 93 -7.93 1.10 -6.80
N PRO A 94 -8.37 1.94 -5.86
CA PRO A 94 -8.06 3.37 -5.88
C PRO A 94 -6.54 3.63 -5.79
N ILE A 95 -5.74 2.78 -5.13
CA ILE A 95 -4.29 2.96 -5.06
C ILE A 95 -3.62 2.90 -6.44
N ALA A 96 -4.12 2.04 -7.34
CA ALA A 96 -3.60 1.90 -8.70
C ALA A 96 -3.97 3.09 -9.59
N VAL A 97 -5.05 3.82 -9.27
CA VAL A 97 -5.41 5.07 -9.96
C VAL A 97 -4.61 6.25 -9.43
N ALA A 98 -4.24 6.23 -8.15
CA ALA A 98 -3.42 7.28 -7.55
C ALA A 98 -1.96 7.24 -8.01
N ARG A 99 -1.50 6.12 -8.58
CA ARG A 99 -0.12 5.91 -9.05
C ARG A 99 0.10 6.46 -10.46
#